data_AF-A0A973EBJ5-F1
#
_entry.id   AF-A0A973EBJ5-F1
#
_cell.length_a   1.000
_cell.length_b   1.000
_cell.length_c   1.000
_cell.angle_alpha   90.00
_cell.angle_beta   90.00
_cell.angle_gamma   90.00
#
_symmetry.space_group_name_H-M   'P 1'
#
loop_
_entity.id
_entity.type
_entity.pdbx_description
1 polymer ?
#
loop_
_entity_poly.entity_id
_entity_poly.type
_entity_poly.pdbx_seq_one_letter_code
_entity_poly.pdbx_strand_id
1 'polypeptide(L)'
;MTVRQRISLSSVFTSLVLVSGLSALARADDIDEIQRRDLALIQTQIEQIKVVVDRIDARQQQADPETTRVYFDIPRLRDDLHSITSGIDAYLAPDRLLPRQPQPLDGDYLDDRGQ
;
A
#
# COMPACT_ATOMS: atom_id res chain seq x y z
N MET A 1 -9.00 -20.98 50.79
CA MET A 1 -8.21 -19.87 50.20
C MET A 1 -6.83 -20.41 49.86
N THR A 2 -6.63 -20.89 48.62
CA THR A 2 -5.33 -21.01 47.94
C THR A 2 -5.59 -21.44 46.50
N VAL A 3 -5.07 -20.64 45.58
CA VAL A 3 -5.27 -20.65 44.13
C VAL A 3 -4.04 -21.27 43.48
N ARG A 4 -4.20 -21.87 42.29
CA ARG A 4 -3.43 -21.64 41.04
C ARG A 4 -3.24 -22.92 40.23
N GLN A 5 -4.22 -23.19 39.36
CA GLN A 5 -4.08 -24.15 38.28
C GLN A 5 -3.60 -23.40 37.03
N ARG A 6 -2.37 -23.69 36.58
CA ARG A 6 -1.83 -23.24 35.29
C ARG A 6 -2.10 -24.38 34.31
N ILE A 7 -2.93 -24.17 33.31
CA ILE A 7 -3.13 -25.13 32.22
C ILE A 7 -2.87 -24.40 30.91
N SER A 8 -1.92 -24.95 30.15
CA SER A 8 -1.33 -24.43 28.93
C SER A 8 -2.35 -24.11 27.85
N LEU A 9 -2.26 -22.90 27.30
CA LEU A 9 -2.94 -22.46 26.09
C LEU A 9 -2.01 -22.75 24.90
N SER A 10 -2.01 -23.98 24.38
CA SER A 10 -1.31 -24.28 23.13
C SER A 10 -2.02 -25.41 22.41
N SER A 11 -3.07 -25.08 21.67
CA SER A 11 -3.54 -25.84 20.50
C SER A 11 -4.77 -25.17 19.89
N VAL A 12 -4.59 -24.14 19.06
CA VAL A 12 -5.59 -23.76 18.04
C VAL A 12 -4.85 -23.23 16.82
N PHE A 13 -4.10 -24.09 16.15
CA PHE A 13 -3.57 -23.85 14.81
C PHE A 13 -3.90 -25.08 13.99
N THR A 14 -5.07 -25.09 13.35
CA THR A 14 -5.42 -25.86 12.14
C THR A 14 -6.94 -25.95 12.05
N SER A 15 -7.55 -24.93 11.46
CA SER A 15 -8.79 -25.16 10.72
C SER A 15 -8.92 -24.09 9.65
N LEU A 16 -9.39 -24.53 8.49
CA LEU A 16 -9.87 -23.74 7.38
C LEU A 16 -8.87 -23.34 6.28
N VAL A 17 -8.36 -24.35 5.58
CA VAL A 17 -8.02 -24.21 4.15
C VAL A 17 -8.83 -25.27 3.42
N LEU A 18 -10.03 -24.94 2.92
CA LEU A 18 -10.68 -25.67 1.83
C LEU A 18 -11.92 -24.95 1.25
N VAL A 19 -11.81 -23.70 0.82
CA VAL A 19 -12.82 -23.07 -0.05
C VAL A 19 -12.10 -22.18 -1.08
N SER A 20 -11.41 -22.81 -2.05
CA SER A 20 -10.61 -22.09 -3.07
C SER A 20 -11.08 -22.35 -4.51
N GLY A 21 -12.34 -22.73 -4.72
CA GLY A 21 -12.81 -23.22 -6.01
C GLY A 21 -13.56 -22.26 -6.93
N LEU A 22 -14.16 -21.16 -6.45
CA LEU A 22 -15.14 -20.38 -7.24
C LEU A 22 -14.82 -18.89 -7.46
N SER A 23 -13.74 -18.33 -6.92
CA SER A 23 -13.55 -16.87 -6.85
C SER A 23 -12.80 -16.21 -8.02
N ALA A 24 -12.65 -16.87 -9.16
CA ALA A 24 -11.78 -16.38 -10.25
C ALA A 24 -12.25 -15.04 -10.87
N LEU A 25 -13.55 -14.69 -10.78
CA LEU A 25 -14.09 -13.46 -11.38
C LEU A 25 -14.13 -12.25 -10.43
N ALA A 26 -14.00 -12.44 -9.10
CA ALA A 26 -13.97 -11.35 -8.11
C ALA A 26 -12.55 -11.04 -7.58
N ARG A 27 -11.57 -11.88 -7.94
CA ARG A 27 -10.19 -11.79 -7.44
C ARG A 27 -9.40 -10.61 -7.98
N ALA A 28 -9.75 -10.08 -9.15
CA ALA A 28 -9.04 -8.95 -9.75
C ALA A 28 -9.27 -7.65 -8.95
N ASP A 29 -10.53 -7.35 -8.61
CA ASP A 29 -10.89 -6.18 -7.80
C ASP A 29 -10.33 -6.24 -6.36
N ASP A 30 -10.35 -7.44 -5.75
CA ASP A 30 -9.88 -7.61 -4.36
C ASP A 30 -8.35 -7.48 -4.24
N ILE A 31 -7.59 -7.92 -5.25
CA ILE A 31 -6.13 -7.74 -5.31
C ILE A 31 -5.78 -6.25 -5.44
N ASP A 32 -6.52 -5.50 -6.26
CA ASP A 32 -6.32 -4.05 -6.42
C ASP A 32 -6.67 -3.28 -5.14
N GLU A 33 -7.74 -3.67 -4.44
CA GLU A 33 -8.15 -3.08 -3.16
C GLU A 33 -7.11 -3.31 -2.05
N ILE A 34 -6.55 -4.53 -1.93
CA ILE A 34 -5.49 -4.82 -0.97
C ILE A 34 -4.24 -3.98 -1.27
N GLN A 35 -3.82 -3.93 -2.54
CA GLN A 35 -2.67 -3.13 -2.96
C GLN A 35 -2.86 -1.64 -2.63
N ARG A 36 -4.05 -1.08 -2.90
CA ARG A 36 -4.37 0.32 -2.57
C ARG A 36 -4.28 0.59 -1.07
N ARG A 37 -4.73 -0.34 -0.22
CA ARG A 37 -4.62 -0.22 1.24
C ARG A 37 -3.18 -0.27 1.70
N ASP A 38 -2.38 -1.20 1.17
CA ASP A 38 -0.95 -1.29 1.50
C ASP A 38 -0.20 -0.02 1.12
N LEU A 39 -0.50 0.57 -0.04
CA LEU A 39 0.06 1.85 -0.45
C LEU A 39 -0.35 3.01 0.48
N ALA A 40 -1.60 3.06 0.93
CA ALA A 40 -2.05 4.05 1.91
C ALA A 40 -1.35 3.89 3.28
N LEU A 41 -1.11 2.64 3.70
CA LEU A 41 -0.33 2.35 4.90
C LEU A 41 1.12 2.83 4.76
N ILE A 42 1.75 2.60 3.60
CA ILE A 42 3.10 3.10 3.30
C ILE A 42 3.14 4.63 3.37
N GLN A 43 2.16 5.34 2.79
CA GLN A 43 2.10 6.80 2.91
C GLN A 43 2.02 7.26 4.37
N THR A 44 1.21 6.58 5.18
CA THR A 44 1.12 6.87 6.63
C THR A 44 2.45 6.67 7.34
N GLN A 45 3.18 5.60 7.00
CA GLN A 45 4.52 5.35 7.55
C GLN A 45 5.53 6.40 7.11
N ILE A 46 5.47 6.86 5.85
CA ILE A 46 6.32 7.95 5.36
C ILE A 46 6.05 9.24 6.14
N GLU A 47 4.80 9.54 6.48
CA GLU A 47 4.48 10.70 7.31
C GLU A 47 5.11 10.60 8.71
N GLN A 48 5.08 9.41 9.31
CA GLN A 48 5.78 9.15 10.59
C GLN A 48 7.30 9.32 10.45
N ILE A 49 7.88 8.87 9.34
CA ILE A 49 9.30 9.04 9.05
C ILE A 49 9.65 10.54 8.95
N LYS A 50 8.82 11.37 8.30
CA LYS A 50 9.05 12.82 8.20
C LYS A 50 9.17 13.47 9.59
N VAL A 51 8.32 13.09 10.54
CA VAL A 51 8.42 13.57 11.93
C VAL A 51 9.75 13.19 12.59
N VAL A 52 10.24 11.97 12.34
CA VAL A 52 11.55 11.53 12.82
C VAL A 52 12.67 12.31 12.16
N VAL A 53 12.59 12.55 10.85
CA VAL A 53 13.55 13.35 10.07
C VAL A 53 13.65 14.76 10.63
N ASP A 54 12.53 15.41 10.92
CA ASP A 54 12.52 16.76 11.50
C ASP A 54 13.19 16.79 12.89
N ARG A 55 12.98 15.74 13.70
CA ARG A 55 13.66 15.62 14.99
C ARG A 55 15.18 15.40 14.82
N ILE A 56 15.61 14.66 13.79
CA ILE A 56 17.03 14.47 13.49
C ILE A 56 17.65 15.80 13.04
N ASP A 57 17.00 16.52 12.14
CA ASP A 57 17.42 17.84 11.65
C ASP A 57 17.62 18.82 12.82
N ALA A 58 16.62 18.92 13.72
CA ALA A 58 16.71 19.75 14.91
C ALA A 58 17.90 19.40 15.82
N ARG A 59 18.21 18.10 15.99
CA ARG A 59 19.39 17.67 16.76
C ARG A 59 20.70 18.00 16.05
N GLN A 60 20.76 17.86 14.73
CA GLN A 60 21.93 18.22 13.94
C GLN A 60 22.23 19.71 14.01
N GLN A 61 21.21 20.56 14.01
CA GLN A 61 21.35 22.01 14.17
C GLN A 61 21.88 22.42 15.56
N GLN A 62 21.68 21.56 16.58
CA GLN A 62 22.16 21.77 17.94
C GLN A 62 23.50 21.07 18.21
N ALA A 63 24.02 20.29 17.26
CA ALA A 63 25.23 19.50 17.45
C ALA A 63 26.47 20.39 17.51
N ASP A 64 27.37 20.09 18.45
CA ASP A 64 28.66 20.77 18.57
C ASP A 64 29.58 20.39 17.38
N PRO A 65 30.00 21.34 16.54
CA PRO A 65 30.87 21.07 15.39
C PRO A 65 32.22 20.45 15.76
N GLU A 66 32.71 20.66 16.99
CA GLU A 66 33.98 20.08 17.44
C GLU A 66 33.86 18.56 17.65
N THR A 67 32.68 18.09 18.06
CA THR A 67 32.42 16.67 18.37
C THR A 67 31.67 15.94 17.26
N THR A 68 30.96 16.66 16.38
CA THR A 68 30.16 16.08 15.30
C THR A 68 30.66 16.57 13.94
N ARG A 69 31.24 15.64 13.16
CA ARG A 69 31.80 15.96 11.83
C ARG A 69 31.01 15.39 10.66
N VAL A 70 30.07 14.48 10.95
CA VAL A 70 29.26 13.80 9.93
C VAL A 70 27.82 14.16 10.17
N TYR A 71 27.19 14.69 9.12
CA TYR A 71 25.80 15.11 9.12
C TYR A 71 25.05 14.28 8.08
N PHE A 72 23.86 13.85 8.45
CA PHE A 72 22.93 13.23 7.52
C PHE A 72 22.38 14.28 6.54
N ASP A 73 22.26 13.92 5.26
CA ASP A 73 21.75 14.80 4.21
C ASP A 73 20.22 14.84 4.25
N ILE A 74 19.70 15.69 5.14
CA ILE A 74 18.27 15.88 5.37
C ILE A 74 17.55 16.41 4.12
N PRO A 75 18.07 17.43 3.39
CA PRO A 75 17.42 17.90 2.16
C PRO A 75 17.18 16.78 1.15
N ARG A 76 18.21 15.97 0.87
CA ARG A 76 18.07 14.85 -0.08
C ARG A 76 17.04 13.82 0.38
N LEU A 77 17.04 13.45 1.65
CA LEU A 77 16.04 12.51 2.16
C LEU A 77 14.61 13.08 2.07
N ARG A 78 14.42 14.38 2.32
CA ARG A 78 13.10 15.02 2.17
C ARG A 78 12.62 14.95 0.72
N ASP A 79 13.50 15.18 -0.25
CA ASP A 79 13.20 15.08 -1.68
C ASP A 79 12.85 13.63 -2.08
N ASP A 80 13.61 12.64 -1.61
CA ASP A 80 13.36 11.24 -1.89
C ASP A 80 11.98 10.79 -1.33
N LEU A 81 11.67 11.17 -0.09
CA LEU A 81 10.36 10.87 0.52
C LEU A 81 9.22 11.53 -0.24
N HIS A 82 9.41 12.78 -0.71
CA HIS A 82 8.42 13.48 -1.52
C HIS A 82 8.19 12.82 -2.89
N SER A 83 9.27 12.37 -3.53
CA SER A 83 9.21 11.65 -4.81
C SER A 83 8.42 10.34 -4.67
N ILE A 84 8.68 9.58 -3.60
CA ILE A 84 7.94 8.34 -3.32
C ILE A 84 6.46 8.62 -3.09
N THR A 85 6.10 9.58 -2.23
CA THR A 85 4.68 9.90 -1.98
C THR A 85 3.97 10.36 -3.25
N SER A 86 4.63 11.21 -4.05
CA SER A 86 4.08 11.70 -5.32
C SER A 86 3.86 10.57 -6.33
N GLY A 87 4.78 9.61 -6.40
CA GLY A 87 4.64 8.41 -7.24
C GLY A 87 3.47 7.53 -6.81
N ILE A 88 3.26 7.35 -5.49
CA ILE A 88 2.11 6.61 -4.98
C ILE A 88 0.81 7.35 -5.31
N ASP A 89 0.74 8.66 -5.11
CA ASP A 89 -0.46 9.45 -5.40
C ASP A 89 -0.83 9.38 -6.89
N ALA A 90 0.17 9.51 -7.77
CA ALA A 90 -0.02 9.38 -9.21
C ALA A 90 -0.53 7.98 -9.62
N TYR A 91 -0.06 6.93 -8.94
CA TYR A 91 -0.54 5.57 -9.17
C TYR A 91 -1.97 5.36 -8.68
N LEU A 92 -2.32 5.89 -7.50
CA LEU A 92 -3.64 5.71 -6.90
C LEU A 92 -4.73 6.54 -7.60
N ALA A 93 -4.37 7.69 -8.16
CA ALA A 93 -5.24 8.59 -8.92
C ALA A 93 -4.73 8.77 -10.37
N PRO A 94 -4.72 7.70 -11.20
CA PRO A 94 -4.22 7.79 -12.55
C PRO A 94 -5.11 8.70 -13.38
N ASP A 95 -4.48 9.46 -14.28
CA ASP A 95 -5.19 10.38 -15.15
C ASP A 95 -6.18 9.59 -16.04
N ARG A 96 -7.46 9.97 -16.01
CA ARG A 96 -8.48 9.24 -16.76
C ARG A 96 -8.31 9.53 -18.24
N LEU A 97 -7.80 8.55 -18.99
CA LEU A 97 -7.83 8.63 -20.44
C LEU A 97 -9.29 8.71 -20.92
N LEU A 98 -9.55 9.59 -21.88
CA LEU A 98 -10.84 9.66 -22.57
C LEU A 98 -11.21 8.27 -23.11
N PRO A 99 -12.50 7.90 -23.13
CA PRO A 99 -12.95 6.67 -23.75
C PRO A 99 -12.37 6.57 -25.17
N ARG A 100 -11.70 5.45 -25.49
CA ARG A 100 -11.34 5.17 -26.88
C ARG A 100 -12.63 5.23 -27.67
N GLN A 101 -12.71 6.08 -28.71
CA GLN A 101 -13.90 6.17 -29.54
C GLN A 101 -14.19 4.76 -30.07
N PRO A 102 -15.32 4.13 -29.68
CA PRO A 102 -15.62 2.80 -30.15
C PRO A 102 -15.74 2.86 -31.67
N GLN A 103 -14.94 2.06 -32.36
CA GLN A 103 -15.10 1.89 -33.79
C GLN A 103 -16.48 1.26 -34.03
N PRO A 104 -17.27 1.74 -35.02
CA PRO A 104 -18.59 1.19 -35.28
C PRO A 104 -18.48 -0.32 -35.46
N LEU A 105 -19.28 -1.07 -34.70
CA LEU A 105 -19.41 -2.51 -34.82
C LEU A 105 -20.08 -2.79 -36.16
N ASP A 106 -19.31 -3.27 -37.13
CA ASP A 106 -19.80 -3.72 -38.44
C ASP A 106 -20.16 -5.21 -38.30
N GLY A 107 -21.39 -5.48 -37.88
CA GLY A 107 -21.84 -6.85 -37.63
C GLY A 107 -23.34 -6.94 -37.52
N ASP A 108 -23.97 -7.59 -38.50
CA ASP A 108 -25.34 -8.07 -38.41
C ASP A 108 -25.40 -9.19 -37.34
N TYR A 109 -25.53 -8.81 -36.07
CA TYR A 109 -25.71 -9.72 -34.94
C TYR A 109 -27.12 -10.34 -34.87
N LEU A 110 -27.87 -10.32 -35.97
CA LEU A 110 -29.27 -10.77 -36.05
C LEU A 110 -29.46 -11.70 -37.26
N ASP A 111 -28.84 -12.88 -37.26
CA ASP A 111 -29.26 -13.94 -38.20
C ASP A 111 -29.14 -15.37 -37.66
N ASP A 112 -29.35 -15.57 -36.34
CA ASP A 112 -29.50 -16.93 -35.80
C ASP A 112 -30.73 -17.07 -34.88
N ARG A 113 -31.88 -16.62 -35.39
CA ARG A 113 -33.18 -17.05 -34.89
C ARG A 113 -34.13 -17.31 -36.05
N GLY A 114 -34.05 -18.52 -36.60
CA GLY A 114 -35.17 -19.10 -37.34
C GLY A 114 -34.77 -20.00 -38.51
N GLN A 115 -34.29 -21.21 -38.21
CA GLN A 115 -34.66 -22.42 -38.97
C GLN A 115 -34.93 -23.57 -38.01
#